data_AF-A0A524PG99-F1
#
_entry.id   AF-A0A524PG99-F1
#
_cell.length_a   1.000
_cell.length_b   1.000
_cell.length_c   1.000
_cell.angle_alpha   90.00
_cell.angle_beta   90.00
_cell.angle_gamma   90.00
#
_symmetry.space_group_name_H-M   'P 1'
#
loop_
_entity.id
_entity.type
_entity.pdbx_description
1 polymer ?
#
loop_
_entity_poly.entity_id
_entity_poly.type
_entity_poly.pdbx_seq_one_letter_code
_entity_poly.pdbx_strand_id
1 'polypeptide(L)'
;MDSFATLHPVLQALLATCFTWGMTALGAACVFLTKQMKRVALDVMLGFAAGVMIAASFWSLLAPAIAMSEGGAVPVWVPAVVGFLLGGACLRGVDLVLPHLHLNAPMREAEGISTSWRRSTLLVLAITLHNIPEGLAVGV
;
A
#
# COMPACT_ATOMS: atom_id res chain seq x y z
N MET A 1 -3.73 -23.22 14.21
CA MET A 1 -4.34 -22.09 13.48
C MET A 1 -5.64 -21.62 14.16
N ASP A 2 -6.30 -22.48 14.92
CA ASP A 2 -7.56 -22.18 15.62
C ASP A 2 -7.44 -21.06 16.67
N SER A 3 -6.28 -20.91 17.33
CA SER A 3 -6.06 -19.88 18.34
C SER A 3 -6.02 -18.44 17.80
N PHE A 4 -5.74 -18.25 16.50
CA PHE A 4 -5.72 -16.92 15.89
C PHE A 4 -7.12 -16.51 15.43
N ALA A 5 -7.86 -17.46 14.82
CA ALA A 5 -9.21 -17.24 14.32
C ALA A 5 -10.23 -16.91 15.44
N THR A 6 -9.93 -17.29 16.69
CA THR A 6 -10.77 -16.98 17.86
C THR A 6 -10.50 -15.61 18.48
N LEU A 7 -9.46 -14.90 18.04
CA LEU A 7 -9.15 -13.55 18.53
C LEU A 7 -10.16 -12.53 17.98
N HIS A 8 -10.34 -11.42 18.70
CA HIS A 8 -11.16 -10.30 18.22
C HIS A 8 -10.61 -9.76 16.88
N PRO A 9 -11.45 -9.44 15.87
CA PRO A 9 -10.99 -9.01 14.54
C PRO A 9 -9.98 -7.85 14.57
N VAL A 10 -10.18 -6.88 15.46
CA VAL A 10 -9.23 -5.76 15.67
C VAL A 10 -7.84 -6.25 16.11
N LEU A 11 -7.78 -7.27 16.97
CA LEU A 11 -6.50 -7.85 17.40
C LEU A 11 -5.85 -8.67 16.29
N GLN A 12 -6.65 -9.38 15.49
CA GLN A 12 -6.14 -10.07 14.29
C GLN A 12 -5.51 -9.07 13.32
N ALA A 13 -6.22 -8.00 12.98
CA ALA A 13 -5.74 -6.94 12.10
C ALA A 13 -4.48 -6.25 12.67
N LEU A 14 -4.43 -5.98 13.98
CA LEU A 14 -3.26 -5.41 14.64
C LEU A 14 -2.04 -6.34 14.52
N LEU A 15 -2.19 -7.62 14.86
CA LEU A 15 -1.10 -8.59 14.78
C LEU A 15 -0.64 -8.81 13.34
N ALA A 16 -1.56 -8.91 12.39
CA ALA A 16 -1.25 -9.03 10.97
C ALA A 16 -0.50 -7.79 10.45
N THR A 17 -0.94 -6.59 10.83
CA THR A 17 -0.27 -5.34 10.44
C THR A 17 1.11 -5.21 11.09
N CYS A 18 1.26 -5.58 12.36
CA CYS A 18 2.58 -5.62 13.01
C CYS A 18 3.52 -6.61 12.32
N PHE A 19 2.99 -7.76 11.87
CA PHE A 19 3.75 -8.74 11.12
C PHE A 19 4.22 -8.17 9.77
N THR A 20 3.34 -7.55 8.98
CA THR A 20 3.74 -6.95 7.69
C THR A 20 4.76 -5.83 7.87
N TRP A 21 4.59 -4.98 8.90
CA TRP A 21 5.58 -3.96 9.25
C TRP A 21 6.93 -4.57 9.67
N GLY A 22 6.90 -5.67 10.42
CA GLY A 22 8.09 -6.44 10.77
C GLY A 22 8.82 -7.00 9.54
N MET A 23 8.09 -7.45 8.52
CA MET A 23 8.67 -7.90 7.26
C MET A 23 9.32 -6.74 6.48
N THR A 24 8.71 -5.55 6.47
CA THR A 24 9.32 -4.34 5.89
C THR A 24 10.60 -3.96 6.62
N ALA A 25 10.60 -3.99 7.96
CA ALA A 25 11.80 -3.73 8.76
C ALA A 25 12.90 -4.76 8.50
N LEU A 26 12.54 -6.04 8.37
CA LEU A 26 13.48 -7.11 8.03
C LEU A 26 14.08 -6.92 6.63
N GLY A 27 13.28 -6.56 5.63
CA GLY A 27 13.76 -6.24 4.29
C GLY A 27 14.69 -5.01 4.29
N ALA A 28 14.35 -3.98 5.05
CA ALA A 28 15.20 -2.79 5.21
C ALA A 28 16.53 -3.11 5.90
N ALA A 29 16.55 -4.06 6.84
CA ALA A 29 17.77 -4.47 7.55
C ALA A 29 18.84 -5.06 6.63
N CYS A 30 18.49 -5.52 5.42
CA CYS A 30 19.46 -5.94 4.40
C CYS A 30 20.48 -4.84 4.02
N VAL A 31 20.18 -3.56 4.28
CA VAL A 31 21.11 -2.44 4.09
C VAL A 31 22.38 -2.56 4.94
N PHE A 32 22.32 -3.26 6.08
CA PHE A 32 23.49 -3.51 6.92
C PHE A 32 24.43 -4.59 6.35
N LEU A 33 23.91 -5.45 5.47
CA LEU A 33 24.68 -6.51 4.81
C LEU A 33 25.22 -6.05 3.45
N THR A 34 24.47 -5.20 2.74
CA THR A 34 24.83 -4.75 1.39
C THR A 34 24.69 -3.23 1.29
N LYS A 35 25.76 -2.53 0.89
CA LYS A 35 25.74 -1.06 0.72
C LYS A 35 25.30 -0.61 -0.67
N GLN A 36 25.41 -1.49 -1.66
CA GLN A 36 25.00 -1.22 -3.04
C GLN A 36 24.32 -2.44 -3.64
N MET A 37 23.12 -2.23 -4.18
CA MET A 37 22.41 -3.23 -4.96
C MET A 37 22.57 -2.96 -6.45
N LYS A 38 22.70 -4.02 -7.24
CA LYS A 38 22.66 -3.92 -8.70
C LYS A 38 21.28 -3.42 -9.13
N ARG A 39 21.23 -2.49 -10.09
CA ARG A 39 19.98 -1.91 -10.57
C ARG A 39 18.97 -2.96 -11.07
N VAL A 40 19.46 -3.97 -11.79
CA VAL A 40 18.63 -5.11 -12.23
C VAL A 40 17.96 -5.84 -11.06
N ALA A 41 18.67 -6.03 -9.94
CA ALA A 41 18.09 -6.68 -8.77
C ALA A 41 16.99 -5.81 -8.15
N LEU A 42 17.21 -4.50 -8.04
CA LEU A 42 16.19 -3.55 -7.58
C LEU A 42 14.96 -3.55 -8.49
N ASP A 43 15.15 -3.50 -9.81
CA ASP A 43 14.06 -3.50 -10.79
C ASP A 43 13.24 -4.81 -10.71
N VAL A 44 13.90 -5.95 -10.52
CA VAL A 44 13.22 -7.24 -10.30
C VAL A 44 12.42 -7.23 -9.00
N MET A 45 12.96 -6.70 -7.90
CA MET A 45 12.25 -6.61 -6.62
C MET A 45 11.02 -5.70 -6.72
N LEU A 46 11.15 -4.54 -7.36
CA LEU A 46 10.05 -3.60 -7.59
C LEU A 46 8.98 -4.19 -8.50
N GLY A 47 9.38 -4.87 -9.58
CA GLY A 47 8.47 -5.57 -10.49
C GLY A 47 7.72 -6.71 -9.80
N PHE A 48 8.41 -7.49 -8.97
CA PHE A 48 7.78 -8.54 -8.17
C PHE A 48 6.75 -7.98 -7.19
N ALA A 49 7.11 -6.94 -6.44
CA ALA A 49 6.20 -6.28 -5.50
C ALA A 49 4.96 -5.72 -6.21
N ALA A 50 5.15 -5.00 -7.32
CA ALA A 50 4.04 -4.49 -8.13
C ALA A 50 3.12 -5.62 -8.64
N GLY A 51 3.70 -6.74 -9.10
CA GLY A 51 2.94 -7.90 -9.56
C GLY A 51 2.10 -8.55 -8.45
N VAL A 52 2.68 -8.75 -7.26
CA VAL A 52 1.96 -9.28 -6.10
C VAL A 52 0.79 -8.36 -5.71
N MET A 53 1.00 -7.05 -5.70
CA MET A 53 -0.04 -6.08 -5.33
C MET A 53 -1.18 -6.02 -6.35
N ILE A 54 -0.88 -6.10 -7.65
CA ILE A 54 -1.92 -6.18 -8.70
C ILE A 54 -2.75 -7.46 -8.54
N ALA A 55 -2.10 -8.60 -8.29
CA ALA A 55 -2.81 -9.86 -8.08
C ALA A 55 -3.68 -9.81 -6.82
N ALA A 56 -3.14 -9.37 -5.68
CA ALA A 56 -3.90 -9.23 -4.45
C ALA A 56 -5.12 -8.30 -4.61
N SER A 57 -4.96 -7.19 -5.33
CA SER A 57 -6.05 -6.25 -5.61
C SER A 57 -7.24 -6.91 -6.31
N PHE A 58 -7.00 -7.87 -7.21
CA PHE A 58 -8.08 -8.59 -7.88
C PHE A 58 -8.60 -9.78 -7.09
N TRP A 59 -7.73 -10.74 -6.76
CA TRP A 59 -8.15 -12.02 -6.16
C TRP A 59 -8.51 -11.91 -4.68
N SER A 60 -7.88 -11.02 -3.93
CA SER A 60 -8.09 -10.90 -2.49
C SER A 60 -9.05 -9.78 -2.11
N LEU A 61 -9.24 -8.78 -2.98
CA LEU A 61 -10.12 -7.64 -2.69
C LEU A 61 -11.31 -7.56 -3.66
N LEU A 62 -11.08 -7.38 -4.96
CA LEU A 62 -12.16 -7.08 -5.90
C LEU A 62 -13.12 -8.26 -6.11
N ALA A 63 -12.60 -9.48 -6.34
CA ALA A 63 -13.44 -10.65 -6.55
C ALA A 63 -14.28 -11.01 -5.31
N PRO A 64 -13.71 -11.01 -4.07
CA PRO A 64 -14.52 -11.16 -2.86
C PRO A 64 -15.55 -10.04 -2.68
N ALA A 65 -15.19 -8.77 -2.95
CA ALA A 65 -16.12 -7.66 -2.83
C ALA A 65 -17.33 -7.78 -3.79
N ILE A 66 -17.11 -8.30 -5.01
CA ILE A 66 -18.19 -8.63 -5.94
C ILE A 66 -19.05 -9.75 -5.34
N ALA A 67 -18.46 -10.87 -4.92
CA ALA A 67 -19.23 -11.98 -4.34
C ALA A 67 -20.06 -11.57 -3.10
N MET A 68 -19.53 -10.67 -2.27
CA MET A 68 -20.24 -10.12 -1.11
C MET A 68 -21.43 -9.21 -1.46
N SER A 69 -21.52 -8.74 -2.70
CA SER A 69 -22.61 -7.90 -3.19
C SER A 69 -23.80 -8.69 -3.75
N GLU A 70 -23.75 -10.02 -3.74
CA GLU A 70 -24.85 -10.87 -4.19
C GLU A 70 -26.12 -10.65 -3.33
N GLY A 71 -27.29 -10.62 -3.98
CA GLY A 71 -28.58 -10.40 -3.30
C GLY A 71 -28.90 -8.94 -2.95
N GLY A 72 -28.06 -7.98 -3.37
CA GLY A 72 -28.32 -6.56 -3.24
C GLY A 72 -29.36 -6.00 -4.23
N ALA A 73 -29.77 -4.75 -4.01
CA ALA A 73 -30.73 -4.04 -4.88
C ALA A 73 -30.13 -3.54 -6.21
N VAL A 74 -28.80 -3.59 -6.35
CA VAL A 74 -28.05 -3.14 -7.53
C VAL A 74 -27.24 -4.31 -8.12
N PRO A 75 -26.82 -4.23 -9.39
CA PRO A 75 -25.96 -5.26 -9.98
C PRO A 75 -24.70 -5.48 -9.13
N VAL A 76 -24.29 -6.75 -9.03
CA VAL A 76 -23.24 -7.25 -8.11
C VAL A 76 -21.88 -6.54 -8.27
N TRP A 77 -21.58 -6.03 -9.46
CA TRP A 77 -20.33 -5.31 -9.74
C TRP A 77 -20.37 -3.83 -9.32
N VAL A 78 -21.55 -3.23 -9.12
CA VAL A 78 -21.69 -1.79 -8.89
C VAL A 78 -21.01 -1.35 -7.59
N PRO A 79 -21.22 -1.99 -6.42
CA PRO A 79 -20.55 -1.56 -5.20
C PRO A 79 -19.03 -1.68 -5.28
N ALA A 80 -18.52 -2.74 -5.92
CA ALA A 80 -17.08 -2.95 -6.12
C ALA A 80 -16.46 -1.85 -7.00
N VAL A 81 -17.10 -1.50 -8.13
CA VAL A 81 -16.64 -0.41 -9.02
C VAL A 81 -16.68 0.94 -8.31
N VAL A 82 -17.77 1.25 -7.61
CA VAL A 82 -17.90 2.52 -6.88
C VAL A 82 -16.84 2.61 -5.79
N GLY A 83 -16.63 1.56 -5.01
CA GLY A 83 -15.59 1.50 -3.98
C GLY A 83 -14.19 1.66 -4.56
N PHE A 84 -13.89 0.98 -5.68
CA PHE A 84 -12.60 1.10 -6.37
C PHE A 84 -12.33 2.52 -6.88
N LEU A 85 -13.31 3.14 -7.55
CA LEU A 85 -13.17 4.49 -8.07
C LEU A 85 -13.07 5.55 -6.96
N LEU A 86 -13.87 5.42 -5.90
CA LEU A 86 -13.79 6.31 -4.74
C LEU A 86 -12.45 6.16 -4.02
N GLY A 87 -11.95 4.94 -3.86
CA GLY A 87 -10.62 4.67 -3.31
C GLY A 87 -9.51 5.32 -4.16
N GLY A 88 -9.57 5.16 -5.49
CA GLY A 88 -8.63 5.79 -6.41
C GLY A 88 -8.70 7.32 -6.38
N ALA A 89 -9.90 7.90 -6.34
CA ALA A 89 -10.10 9.34 -6.23
C ALA A 89 -9.58 9.88 -4.88
N CYS A 90 -9.82 9.15 -3.78
CA CYS A 90 -9.29 9.48 -2.46
C CYS A 90 -7.76 9.51 -2.46
N LEU A 91 -7.11 8.46 -2.98
CA LEU A 91 -5.65 8.40 -3.09
C LEU A 91 -5.10 9.51 -3.98
N ARG A 92 -5.77 9.81 -5.10
CA ARG A 92 -5.39 10.94 -5.94
C ARG A 92 -5.53 12.28 -5.23
N GLY A 93 -6.57 12.47 -4.41
CA GLY A 93 -6.73 13.67 -3.59
C GLY A 93 -5.61 13.83 -2.57
N VAL A 94 -5.24 12.75 -1.89
CA VAL A 94 -4.13 12.73 -0.93
C VAL A 94 -2.80 13.06 -1.61
N ASP A 95 -2.55 12.46 -2.77
CA ASP A 95 -1.36 12.67 -3.61
C ASP A 95 -1.21 14.13 -4.05
N LEU A 96 -2.31 14.80 -4.41
CA LEU A 96 -2.32 16.21 -4.82
C LEU A 96 -2.04 17.19 -3.68
N VAL A 97 -2.43 16.84 -2.45
CA VAL A 97 -2.27 17.73 -1.29
C VAL A 97 -0.90 17.58 -0.65
N LEU A 98 -0.39 16.35 -0.58
CA LEU A 98 0.77 16.06 0.24
C LEU A 98 2.09 16.39 -0.47
N PRO A 99 2.97 17.16 0.20
CA PRO A 99 4.28 17.49 -0.34
C PRO A 99 5.12 16.21 -0.42
N HIS A 100 5.39 15.69 -1.61
CA HIS A 100 6.12 14.45 -1.75
C HIS A 100 7.08 14.49 -2.96
N LEU A 101 8.06 13.59 -2.94
CA LEU A 101 9.09 13.50 -3.97
C LEU A 101 9.24 12.04 -4.40
N HIS A 102 9.15 11.77 -5.70
CA HIS A 102 9.40 10.44 -6.24
C HIS A 102 10.88 10.05 -6.18
N LEU A 103 11.14 8.73 -6.17
CA LEU A 103 12.49 8.20 -6.13
C LEU A 103 13.27 8.69 -7.37
N ASN A 104 14.47 9.26 -7.15
CA ASN A 104 15.34 9.84 -8.19
C ASN A 104 14.85 11.14 -8.87
N ALA A 105 13.74 11.74 -8.47
CA ALA A 105 13.32 13.05 -8.99
C ALA A 105 14.16 14.20 -8.39
N PRO A 106 14.50 15.25 -9.16
CA PRO A 106 15.09 16.48 -8.65
C PRO A 106 14.09 17.25 -7.76
N MET A 107 14.57 18.04 -6.79
CA MET A 107 13.70 18.80 -5.86
C MET A 107 12.73 19.77 -6.53
N ARG A 108 12.98 20.15 -7.80
CA ARG A 108 12.08 20.99 -8.60
C ARG A 108 10.79 20.25 -9.02
N GLU A 109 10.81 18.93 -9.00
CA GLU A 109 9.70 18.04 -9.31
C GLU A 109 9.00 17.54 -8.04
N ALA A 110 9.14 18.24 -6.91
CA ALA A 110 8.35 17.96 -5.73
C ALA A 110 6.87 18.28 -6.02
N GLU A 111 5.99 17.30 -5.83
CA GLU A 111 4.55 17.45 -5.99
C GLU A 111 3.89 17.87 -4.66
N GLY A 112 2.65 18.36 -4.72
CA GLY A 112 1.91 18.85 -3.56
C GLY A 112 2.27 20.29 -3.16
N ILE A 113 1.97 20.66 -1.92
CA ILE A 113 2.20 22.02 -1.41
C ILE A 113 3.70 22.30 -1.35
N SER A 114 4.16 23.47 -1.79
CA SER A 114 5.58 23.83 -1.68
C SER A 114 6.01 23.91 -0.21
N THR A 115 7.02 23.14 0.18
CA THR A 115 7.57 23.14 1.55
C THR A 115 9.09 23.27 1.55
N SER A 116 9.66 23.79 2.63
CA SER A 116 11.11 23.87 2.85
C SER A 116 11.69 22.57 3.44
N TRP A 117 10.98 21.45 3.33
CA TRP A 117 11.33 20.20 3.99
C TRP A 117 12.52 19.51 3.33
N ARG A 118 13.30 18.77 4.14
CA ARG A 118 14.45 18.01 3.64
C ARG A 118 13.96 16.86 2.75
N ARG A 119 14.73 16.53 1.72
CA ARG A 119 14.47 15.39 0.81
C ARG A 119 14.15 14.08 1.54
N SER A 120 14.87 13.79 2.62
CA SER A 120 14.64 12.59 3.44
C SER A 120 13.24 12.57 4.06
N THR A 121 12.75 13.70 4.54
CA THR A 121 11.39 13.83 5.11
C THR A 121 10.33 13.60 4.04
N LEU A 122 10.51 14.19 2.85
CA LEU A 122 9.59 14.00 1.72
C LEU A 122 9.55 12.55 1.23
N LEU A 123 10.70 11.87 1.20
CA LEU A 123 10.78 10.45 0.83
C LEU A 123 10.12 9.54 1.86
N VAL A 124 10.35 9.77 3.15
CA VAL A 124 9.69 9.00 4.22
C VAL A 124 8.18 9.20 4.15
N LEU A 125 7.72 10.44 3.98
CA LEU A 125 6.29 10.72 3.82
C LEU A 125 5.70 10.00 2.60
N ALA A 126 6.37 10.07 1.45
CA ALA A 126 5.95 9.37 0.25
C ALA A 126 5.79 7.86 0.49
N ILE A 127 6.80 7.23 1.10
CA ILE A 127 6.76 5.79 1.43
C ILE A 127 5.62 5.48 2.40
N THR A 128 5.43 6.29 3.45
CA THR A 128 4.34 6.10 4.41
C THR A 128 2.98 6.12 3.72
N LEU A 129 2.75 7.06 2.81
CA LEU A 129 1.46 7.18 2.10
C LEU A 129 1.16 5.95 1.23
N HIS A 130 2.17 5.39 0.59
CA HIS A 130 2.02 4.18 -0.22
C HIS A 130 1.71 2.93 0.64
N ASN A 131 2.13 2.91 1.90
CA ASN A 131 1.84 1.82 2.83
C ASN A 131 0.45 1.90 3.47
N ILE A 132 -0.24 3.05 3.42
CA ILE A 132 -1.59 3.19 3.99
C ILE A 132 -2.59 2.26 3.28
N PRO A 133 -2.68 2.22 1.92
CA PRO A 133 -3.52 1.27 1.22
C PRO A 133 -3.25 -0.19 1.59
N GLU A 134 -1.98 -0.55 1.73
CA GLU A 134 -1.57 -1.92 2.10
C GLU A 134 -2.04 -2.29 3.52
N GLY A 135 -1.86 -1.39 4.49
CA GLY A 135 -2.33 -1.60 5.86
C GLY A 135 -3.85 -1.67 5.96
N LEU A 136 -4.57 -0.85 5.19
CA LEU A 136 -6.03 -0.91 5.12
C LEU A 136 -6.48 -2.25 4.56
N ALA A 137 -5.87 -2.74 3.47
CA ALA A 137 -6.20 -4.01 2.83
C ALA A 137 -6.04 -5.23 3.74
N VAL A 138 -5.17 -5.17 4.76
CA VAL A 138 -5.00 -6.25 5.75
C VAL A 138 -6.17 -6.31 6.75
N GLY A 139 -6.84 -5.18 6.99
CA GLY A 139 -7.92 -5.07 7.96
C GLY A 139 -9.34 -5.31 7.41
N VAL A 140 -9.51 -5.33 6.09
CA VAL A 140 -10.76 -5.64 5.38
C VAL A 140 -10.81 -7.10 4.97
#